data_AF-A0A833UM18-F1
#
_entry.id   AF-A0A833UM18-F1
#
_cell.length_a   1.000
_cell.length_b   1.000
_cell.length_c   1.000
_cell.angle_alpha   90.00
_cell.angle_beta   90.00
_cell.angle_gamma   90.00
#
_symmetry.space_group_name_H-M   'P 1'
#
loop_
_entity.id
_entity.type
_entity.pdbx_description
1 polymer ?
#
loop_
_entity_poly.entity_id
_entity_poly.type
_entity_poly.pdbx_seq_one_letter_code
_entity_poly.pdbx_strand_id
1 'polypeptide(L)' 'MILAIDVAYSGSSAQVAGGVFDAWDATDLFKQYRISLDHMMDYESGQFYKRELPCIQALLAQITEHVDMIIIDGCI' A
#
# COMPACT_ATOMS: atom_id res chain seq x y z
N MET A 1 4.88 -11.15 10.48
CA MET A 1 3.67 -10.30 10.52
C MET A 1 3.03 -10.20 9.14
N ILE A 2 1.77 -9.77 9.08
CA ILE A 2 1.01 -9.55 7.83
C ILE A 2 0.88 -8.05 7.60
N LEU A 3 1.15 -7.58 6.38
CA LEU A 3 0.95 -6.18 5.98
C LEU A 3 -0.15 -6.10 4.94
N ALA A 4 -1.25 -5.42 5.26
CA ALA A 4 -2.29 -5.07 4.29
C ALA A 4 -2.03 -3.66 3.73
N ILE A 5 -2.13 -3.49 2.41
CA ILE A 5 -1.85 -2.23 1.72
C ILE A 5 -3.02 -1.88 0.81
N ASP A 6 -3.41 -0.61 0.82
CA ASP A 6 -4.36 0.00 -0.11
C ASP A 6 -3.81 1.34 -0.62
N VAL A 7 -4.16 1.68 -1.87
CA VAL A 7 -3.78 2.92 -2.55
C VAL A 7 -5.03 3.68 -3.02
N ALA A 8 -5.29 4.82 -2.39
CA ALA A 8 -6.35 5.73 -2.78
C ALA A 8 -5.82 6.85 -3.67
N TYR A 9 -6.39 7.03 -4.87
CA TYR A 9 -5.97 8.05 -5.82
C TYR A 9 -6.86 9.29 -5.78
N SER A 10 -6.25 10.48 -5.90
CA SER A 10 -6.96 11.76 -6.01
C SER A 10 -6.30 12.61 -7.09
N GLY A 11 -6.81 12.53 -8.32
CA GLY A 11 -6.20 13.20 -9.48
C GLY A 11 -4.77 12.71 -9.73
N SER A 12 -3.80 13.63 -9.67
CA SER A 12 -2.36 13.35 -9.83
C SER A 12 -1.63 13.02 -8.53
N SER A 13 -2.35 12.87 -7.41
CA SER A 13 -1.77 12.40 -6.15
C SER A 13 -2.37 11.06 -5.74
N ALA A 14 -1.69 10.39 -4.82
CA ALA A 14 -2.13 9.16 -4.19
C ALA A 14 -1.81 9.18 -2.70
N GLN A 15 -2.67 8.54 -1.93
CA GLN A 15 -2.43 8.20 -0.55
C GLN A 15 -2.27 6.68 -0.46
N VAL A 16 -1.22 6.25 0.20
CA VAL A 16 -0.93 4.83 0.43
C VAL A 16 -1.03 4.57 1.91
N ALA A 17 -1.82 3.59 2.30
CA ALA A 17 -1.97 3.16 3.69
C ALA A 17 -1.49 1.73 3.84
N GLY A 18 -0.81 1.46 4.96
CA GLY A 18 -0.34 0.13 5.34
C GLY A 18 -0.75 -0.21 6.75
N GLY A 19 -1.42 -1.34 6.94
CA GLY A 19 -1.77 -1.88 8.25
C GLY A 19 -1.00 -3.15 8.55
N VAL A 20 -0.22 -3.16 9.62
CA VAL A 20 0.49 -4.35 10.10
C VAL A 20 -0.37 -5.07 11.15
N PHE A 21 -0.54 -6.37 10.95
CA PHE A 21 -1.19 -7.29 11.88
C PHE A 21 -0.17 -8.32 12.37
N ASP A 22 -0.23 -8.65 13.66
CA ASP A 22 0.63 -9.65 14.28
C ASP A 22 0.10 -11.09 14.05
N ALA A 23 -1.20 -11.25 13.88
CA ALA A 23 -1.88 -12.51 13.54
C ALA A 23 -3.04 -12.31 12.55
N TRP A 24 -3.53 -13.40 11.96
CA TRP A 24 -4.63 -13.39 10.99
C TRP A 24 -5.99 -13.04 11.59
N ASP A 25 -6.19 -13.39 12.86
CA ASP A 25 -7.41 -13.18 13.64
C ASP A 25 -7.34 -11.91 14.50
N ALA A 26 -6.28 -11.10 14.35
CA ALA A 26 -6.13 -9.84 15.03
C ALA A 26 -7.25 -8.86 14.63
N THR A 27 -7.90 -8.26 15.62
CA THR A 27 -8.93 -7.22 15.42
C THR A 27 -8.36 -5.81 15.37
N ASP A 28 -7.16 -5.62 15.92
CA ASP A 28 -6.48 -4.34 16.03
C ASP A 28 -5.19 -4.33 15.21
N LEU A 29 -4.80 -3.15 14.76
CA LEU A 29 -3.53 -2.94 14.07
C LEU A 29 -2.38 -2.97 15.07
N PHE A 30 -1.36 -3.77 14.78
CA PHE A 30 -0.08 -3.68 15.48
C PHE A 30 0.60 -2.34 15.17
N LYS A 31 0.57 -1.91 13.91
CA LYS A 31 1.09 -0.62 13.47
C LYS A 31 0.42 -0.16 12.19
N GLN A 32 0.39 1.15 11.99
CA GLN A 32 -0.14 1.76 10.78
C GLN A 32 0.87 2.72 10.15
N TYR A 33 0.87 2.76 8.82
CA TYR A 33 1.67 3.64 8.00
C TYR A 33 0.77 4.37 7.02
N ARG A 34 1.10 5.63 6.75
CA ARG A 34 0.42 6.41 5.73
C ARG A 34 1.37 7.38 5.08
N ILE A 35 1.41 7.36 3.75
CA ILE A 35 2.19 8.30 2.95
C ILE A 35 1.31 8.96 1.89
N SER A 36 1.65 10.19 1.55
CA SER A 36 1.08 10.89 0.39
C SER A 36 2.17 11.04 -0.65
N LEU A 37 1.81 10.78 -1.91
CA LEU A 37 2.68 10.89 -3.06
C LEU A 37 2.02 11.81 -4.08
N ASP A 38 2.78 12.76 -4.58
CA ASP A 38 2.37 13.65 -5.66
C ASP A 38 3.00 13.21 -6.99
N HIS A 39 2.53 13.80 -8.09
CA HIS A 39 3.06 13.56 -9.44
C HIS A 39 2.92 12.10 -9.91
N MET A 40 1.80 11.48 -9.61
CA MET A 40 1.45 10.15 -10.12
C MET A 40 1.39 10.18 -11.65
N MET A 41 1.98 9.17 -12.30
CA MET A 41 1.88 9.02 -13.76
C MET A 41 0.43 8.86 -14.20
N ASP A 42 0.15 9.32 -15.41
CA ASP A 42 -1.16 9.14 -16.04
C ASP A 42 -1.49 7.65 -16.19
N TYR A 43 -2.78 7.34 -16.10
CA TYR A 43 -3.26 5.98 -16.25
C TYR A 43 -3.15 5.51 -17.71
N GLU A 44 -2.46 4.39 -17.91
CA GLU A 44 -2.45 3.64 -19.17
C GLU A 44 -3.41 2.44 -19.07
N SER A 45 -4.34 2.32 -20.03
CA SER A 45 -5.35 1.25 -20.02
C SER A 45 -4.72 -0.15 -19.97
N GLY A 46 -5.14 -0.97 -18.99
CA GLY A 46 -4.59 -2.32 -18.77
C GLY A 46 -3.22 -2.34 -18.08
N GLN A 47 -2.68 -1.19 -17.66
CA GLN A 47 -1.38 -1.08 -16.99
C GLN A 47 -1.47 -0.28 -15.69
N PHE A 48 -2.55 -0.49 -14.94
CA PHE A 48 -2.79 0.17 -13.65
C PHE A 48 -1.63 0.00 -12.66
N TYR A 49 -0.99 -1.18 -12.68
CA TYR A 49 0.15 -1.50 -11.82
C TYR A 49 1.31 -0.50 -11.95
N LYS A 50 1.52 0.16 -13.10
CA LYS A 50 2.57 1.18 -13.25
C LYS A 50 2.32 2.40 -12.36
N ARG A 51 1.05 2.69 -12.09
CA ARG A 51 0.62 3.77 -11.21
C ARG A 51 0.61 3.32 -9.75
N GLU A 52 0.33 2.06 -9.47
CA GLU A 52 0.23 1.52 -8.10
C GLU A 52 1.55 1.08 -7.49
N LEU A 53 2.44 0.48 -8.28
CA LEU A 53 3.67 -0.09 -7.77
C LEU A 53 4.61 0.95 -7.11
N PRO A 54 4.79 2.17 -7.66
CA PRO A 54 5.60 3.20 -7.01
C PRO A 54 5.05 3.61 -5.63
N CYS A 55 3.73 3.60 -5.48
CA CYS A 55 3.05 3.85 -4.21
C CYS A 55 3.38 2.80 -3.17
N ILE A 56 3.21 1.53 -3.53
CA ILE A 56 3.51 0.40 -2.66
C ILE A 56 4.99 0.39 -2.27
N GLN A 57 5.90 0.62 -3.22
CA GLN A 57 7.35 0.66 -2.96
C GLN A 57 7.73 1.76 -1.96
N ALA A 58 7.15 2.95 -2.10
CA ALA A 58 7.42 4.05 -1.18
C ALA A 58 6.93 3.76 0.25
N LEU A 59 5.80 3.05 0.40
CA LEU A 59 5.30 2.63 1.71
C LEU A 59 6.22 1.55 2.31
N LEU A 60 6.60 0.55 1.52
CA LEU A 60 7.47 -0.55 1.95
C LEU A 60 8.84 -0.07 2.46
N ALA A 61 9.36 1.03 1.91
CA ALA A 61 10.60 1.64 2.38
C ALA A 61 10.52 2.20 3.82
N GLN A 62 9.32 2.40 4.37
CA GLN A 62 9.12 2.87 5.75
C GLN A 62 8.83 1.74 6.76
N ILE A 63 8.54 0.54 6.26
CA ILE A 63 8.21 -0.61 7.11
C ILE A 63 9.48 -1.08 7.82
N THR A 64 9.40 -1.21 9.15
CA THR A 64 10.53 -1.64 9.98
C THR A 64 10.33 -3.05 10.52
N GLU A 65 9.12 -3.56 10.44
CA GLU A 65 8.70 -4.86 10.95
C GLU A 65 9.09 -5.98 9.99
N HIS A 66 9.35 -7.17 10.53
CA HIS A 66 9.52 -8.36 9.72
C HIS A 66 8.16 -8.86 9.21
N VAL A 67 7.85 -8.51 7.96
CA VAL A 67 6.63 -8.90 7.27
C VAL A 67 6.86 -10.19 6.49
N ASP A 68 6.06 -11.21 6.78
CA ASP A 68 6.12 -12.52 6.10
C ASP A 68 5.17 -12.58 4.90
N MET A 69 4.14 -11.73 4.91
CA MET A 69 3.11 -11.69 3.88
C MET A 69 2.61 -10.26 3.65
N ILE A 70 2.43 -9.90 2.39
CA ILE A 70 1.79 -8.64 1.98
C ILE A 70 0.47 -8.98 1.29
N ILE A 71 -0.61 -8.35 1.74
CA ILE A 71 -1.94 -8.39 1.13
C ILE A 71 -2.14 -7.04 0.44
N ILE A 72 -2.45 -7.07 -0.86
CA ILE A 72 -2.75 -5.87 -1.65
C ILE A 72 -4.25 -5.85 -1.92
N ASP A 73 -4.91 -4.74 -1.61
CA ASP A 73 -6.28 -4.50 -2.07
C ASP A 73 -6.23 -4.20 -3.57
N GLY A 74 -6.46 -5.23 -4.39
CA GLY A 74 -6.31 -5.16 -5.83
C GLY A 74 -7.21 -6.15 -6.56
N CYS A 75 -7.58 -5.81 -7.79
CA CYS A 75 -8.41 -6.61 -8.67
C CYS A 75 -7.54 -7.45 -9.64
N ILE A 76 -7.96 -8.68 -9.93
CA ILE A 76 -7.37 -9.59 -10.95
C ILE A 76 -7.93 -9.25 -12.33
#